data_AF-A0A178XBD5-F1
#
_entry.id   AF-A0A178XBD5-F1
#
_cell.length_a   1.000
_cell.length_b   1.000
_cell.length_c   1.000
_cell.angle_alpha   90.00
_cell.angle_beta   90.00
_cell.angle_gamma   90.00
#
_symmetry.space_group_name_H-M   'P 1'
#
loop_
_entity.id
_entity.type
_entity.pdbx_description
1 polymer ?
#
loop_
_entity_poly.entity_id
_entity_poly.type
_entity_poly.pdbx_seq_one_letter_code
_entity_poly.pdbx_strand_id
1 'polypeptide(L)'
;MIEVRPGGRRRIDRVLGPGYLTGLGDLPLPVLRERRDEAAQEETDLSYLRRLLHARIDIVRAEQERRSSGGESSIVDRLASILADNALGPAAGWGRHQQLEPSRAGEHRRHAEALIGDTGLTDVGSLSDDKLAAALDTYAAEEASVSSFRRQVQGVMDTLNAEIAARYSSGAATVDQLLDSELGRVEE
;
A
#
# COMPACT_ATOMS: atom_id res chain seq x y z
N MET A 1 11.29 10.12 -0.05
CA MET A 1 10.59 9.89 1.21
C MET A 1 9.16 10.42 1.16
N ILE A 2 8.19 9.62 1.58
CA ILE A 2 6.79 10.06 1.69
C ILE A 2 6.70 11.08 2.83
N GLU A 3 6.30 12.30 2.51
CA GLU A 3 5.99 13.34 3.50
C GLU A 3 4.48 13.49 3.58
N VAL A 4 3.88 13.48 4.77
CA VAL A 4 2.45 13.76 4.99
C VAL A 4 2.29 15.21 5.43
N ARG A 5 1.40 15.94 4.78
CA ARG A 5 1.19 17.37 5.02
C ARG A 5 -0.21 17.61 5.55
N PRO A 6 -0.38 18.11 6.79
CA PRO A 6 -1.68 18.49 7.31
C PRO A 6 -2.39 19.47 6.36
N GLY A 7 -3.64 19.17 6.00
CA GLY A 7 -4.42 19.97 5.04
C GLY A 7 -4.03 19.77 3.57
N GLY A 8 -3.17 18.80 3.27
CA GLY A 8 -2.82 18.44 1.90
C GLY A 8 -3.98 17.81 1.12
N ARG A 9 -3.92 17.89 -0.20
CA ARG A 9 -4.95 17.35 -1.11
C ARG A 9 -4.74 15.88 -1.44
N ARG A 10 -3.68 15.24 -0.97
CA ARG A 10 -3.45 13.80 -1.24
C ARG A 10 -4.35 12.98 -0.33
N ARG A 11 -4.73 11.80 -0.80
CA ARG A 11 -5.54 10.86 -0.02
C ARG A 11 -4.86 10.51 1.31
N ILE A 12 -3.56 10.23 1.32
CA ILE A 12 -2.78 10.04 2.55
C ILE A 12 -2.83 11.23 3.52
N ASP A 13 -2.80 12.47 3.00
CA ASP A 13 -2.87 13.69 3.83
C ASP A 13 -4.24 13.85 4.48
N ARG A 14 -5.30 13.47 3.77
CA ARG A 14 -6.67 13.48 4.30
C ARG A 14 -6.88 12.37 5.31
N VAL A 15 -6.57 11.12 4.94
CA VAL A 15 -6.78 9.92 5.75
C VAL A 15 -5.99 9.99 7.06
N LEU A 16 -4.76 10.50 7.04
CA LEU A 16 -3.93 10.69 8.23
C LEU A 16 -4.07 12.10 8.84
N GLY A 17 -5.04 12.89 8.37
CA GLY A 17 -5.32 14.21 8.88
C GLY A 17 -5.93 14.15 10.29
N PRO A 18 -5.63 15.12 11.19
CA PRO A 18 -6.08 15.09 12.58
C PRO A 18 -7.62 15.07 12.74
N GLY A 19 -8.36 15.62 11.77
CA GLY A 19 -9.82 15.65 11.78
C GLY A 19 -10.51 14.40 11.19
N TYR A 20 -9.76 13.47 10.59
CA TYR A 20 -10.35 12.38 9.80
C TYR A 20 -11.16 11.38 10.64
N LEU A 21 -10.76 11.18 11.89
CA LEU A 21 -11.44 10.31 12.86
C LEU A 21 -12.23 11.09 13.93
N THR A 22 -12.37 12.41 13.78
CA THR A 22 -13.13 13.21 14.76
C THR A 22 -14.64 13.07 14.52
N GLY A 23 -15.40 12.85 15.59
CA GLY A 23 -16.88 12.85 15.54
C GLY A 23 -17.49 11.66 14.81
N LEU A 24 -16.82 10.49 14.77
CA LEU A 24 -17.31 9.33 14.01
C LEU A 24 -18.74 8.91 14.40
N GLY A 25 -19.09 9.00 15.69
CA GLY A 25 -20.41 8.66 16.20
C GLY A 25 -21.55 9.50 15.61
N ASP A 26 -21.25 10.74 15.21
CA ASP A 26 -22.24 11.69 14.67
C ASP A 26 -22.36 11.59 13.14
N LEU A 27 -21.43 10.91 12.47
CA LEU A 27 -21.44 10.79 11.02
C LEU A 27 -22.54 9.83 10.55
N PRO A 28 -23.24 10.12 9.44
CA PRO A 28 -24.11 9.14 8.80
C PRO A 28 -23.32 7.89 8.37
N LEU A 29 -23.97 6.71 8.42
CA LEU A 29 -23.34 5.45 8.02
C LEU A 29 -22.75 5.46 6.59
N PRO A 30 -23.41 6.08 5.57
CA PRO A 30 -22.82 6.22 4.24
C PRO A 30 -21.48 6.98 4.24
N VAL A 31 -21.37 8.05 5.03
CA VAL A 31 -20.15 8.85 5.16
C VAL A 31 -19.02 8.05 5.83
N LEU A 32 -19.36 7.22 6.83
CA LEU A 32 -18.38 6.31 7.44
C LEU A 32 -17.86 5.28 6.45
N ARG A 33 -18.74 4.71 5.62
CA ARG A 33 -18.35 3.76 4.57
C ARG A 33 -17.45 4.43 3.52
N GLU A 34 -17.80 5.64 3.08
CA GLU A 34 -16.97 6.41 2.15
C GLU A 34 -15.56 6.67 2.73
N ARG A 35 -15.46 7.09 3.99
CA ARG A 35 -14.16 7.27 4.67
C ARG A 35 -13.38 5.97 4.81
N ARG A 36 -14.07 4.85 5.08
CA ARG A 36 -13.45 3.52 5.15
C ARG A 36 -12.90 3.12 3.78
N ASP A 37 -13.65 3.36 2.72
CA ASP A 37 -13.27 3.00 1.35
C ASP A 37 -12.12 3.87 0.84
N GLU A 38 -12.13 5.16 1.18
CA GLU A 38 -10.99 6.05 0.95
C GLU A 38 -9.72 5.55 1.68
N ALA A 39 -9.82 5.22 2.96
CA ALA A 39 -8.68 4.68 3.71
C ALA A 39 -8.21 3.33 3.14
N ALA A 40 -9.13 2.45 2.77
CA ALA A 40 -8.84 1.15 2.16
C ALA A 40 -8.12 1.31 0.82
N GLN A 41 -8.53 2.25 -0.03
CA GLN A 41 -7.85 2.51 -1.29
C GLN A 41 -6.42 3.04 -1.08
N GLU A 42 -6.18 3.90 -0.07
CA GLU A 42 -4.80 4.33 0.22
C GLU A 42 -3.94 3.18 0.76
N GLU A 43 -4.50 2.29 1.58
CA GLU A 43 -3.80 1.09 2.05
C GLU A 43 -3.39 0.20 0.86
N THR A 44 -4.31 -0.04 -0.09
CA THR A 44 -4.05 -0.79 -1.31
C THR A 44 -2.92 -0.17 -2.12
N ASP A 45 -2.96 1.15 -2.33
CA ASP A 45 -1.92 1.89 -3.07
C ASP A 45 -0.54 1.77 -2.36
N LEU A 46 -0.50 1.91 -1.02
CA LEU A 46 0.73 1.75 -0.23
C LEU A 46 1.24 0.29 -0.24
N SER A 47 0.34 -0.69 -0.16
CA SER A 47 0.66 -2.11 -0.25
C SER A 47 1.27 -2.46 -1.61
N TYR A 48 0.75 -1.89 -2.69
CA TYR A 48 1.30 -2.05 -4.03
C TYR A 48 2.70 -1.46 -4.13
N LEU A 49 2.88 -0.21 -3.69
CA LEU A 49 4.19 0.46 -3.67
C LEU A 49 5.22 -0.33 -2.85
N ARG A 50 4.82 -0.86 -1.68
CA ARG A 50 5.68 -1.70 -0.84
C ARG A 50 6.15 -2.95 -1.58
N ARG A 51 5.25 -3.64 -2.29
CA ARG A 51 5.59 -4.83 -3.09
C ARG A 51 6.58 -4.50 -4.22
N LEU A 52 6.43 -3.34 -4.87
CA LEU A 52 7.39 -2.88 -5.87
C LEU A 52 8.78 -2.63 -5.27
N LEU A 53 8.85 -2.01 -4.09
CA LEU A 53 10.12 -1.79 -3.38
C LEU A 53 10.77 -3.09 -2.96
N HIS A 54 9.99 -4.06 -2.44
CA HIS A 54 10.47 -5.41 -2.14
C HIS A 54 11.09 -6.07 -3.37
N ALA A 55 10.39 -6.10 -4.50
CA ALA A 55 10.92 -6.66 -5.75
C ALA A 55 12.25 -6.01 -6.15
N ARG A 56 12.40 -4.69 -6.02
CA ARG A 56 13.65 -3.98 -6.32
C ARG A 56 14.78 -4.34 -5.36
N ILE A 57 14.49 -4.42 -4.07
CA ILE A 57 15.44 -4.84 -3.02
C ILE A 57 15.95 -6.26 -3.33
N ASP A 58 15.05 -7.18 -3.68
CA ASP A 58 15.42 -8.56 -3.97
C ASP A 58 16.31 -8.67 -5.22
N ILE A 59 15.98 -7.92 -6.28
CA ILE A 59 16.80 -7.88 -7.50
C ILE A 59 18.21 -7.35 -7.20
N VAL A 60 18.33 -6.28 -6.40
CA VAL A 60 19.65 -5.71 -6.03
C VAL A 60 20.44 -6.68 -5.16
N ARG A 61 19.80 -7.33 -4.18
CA ARG A 61 20.44 -8.35 -3.34
C ARG A 61 20.90 -9.55 -4.14
N ALA A 62 20.10 -10.01 -5.09
CA ALA A 62 20.46 -11.12 -5.97
C ALA A 62 21.68 -10.78 -6.84
N GLU A 63 21.80 -9.54 -7.33
CA GLU A 63 23.00 -9.10 -8.07
C GLU A 63 24.24 -9.04 -7.17
N GLN A 64 24.13 -8.53 -5.94
CA GLN A 64 25.23 -8.54 -4.98
C GLN A 64 25.68 -9.98 -4.64
N GLU A 65 24.72 -10.89 -4.43
CA GLU A 65 24.98 -12.31 -4.18
C GLU A 65 25.68 -12.95 -5.39
N ARG A 66 25.19 -12.70 -6.61
CA ARG A 66 25.79 -13.19 -7.85
C ARG A 66 27.26 -12.79 -7.96
N ARG A 67 27.59 -11.51 -7.69
CA ARG A 67 28.98 -11.02 -7.71
C ARG A 67 29.86 -11.69 -6.66
N SER A 68 29.35 -11.83 -5.44
CA SER A 68 30.10 -12.42 -4.33
C SER A 68 30.37 -13.92 -4.51
N SER A 69 29.47 -14.63 -5.20
CA SER A 69 29.56 -16.08 -5.44
C SER A 69 30.25 -16.43 -6.77
N GLY A 70 30.64 -15.44 -7.57
CA GLY A 70 31.19 -15.66 -8.92
C GLY A 70 30.17 -16.27 -9.89
N GLY A 71 28.88 -16.09 -9.65
CA GLY A 71 27.80 -16.70 -10.43
C GLY A 71 27.73 -16.17 -11.86
N GLU A 72 27.75 -17.07 -12.84
CA GLU A 72 27.66 -16.73 -14.26
C GLU A 72 26.22 -16.58 -14.78
N SER A 73 25.22 -17.04 -14.02
CA SER A 73 23.80 -17.01 -14.44
C SER A 73 23.22 -15.60 -14.45
N SER A 74 22.43 -15.28 -15.46
CA SER A 74 21.78 -13.98 -15.57
C SER A 74 20.74 -13.77 -14.47
N ILE A 75 20.66 -12.56 -13.91
CA ILE A 75 19.60 -12.17 -12.98
C ILE A 75 18.21 -12.32 -13.62
N VAL A 76 18.11 -12.09 -14.94
CA VAL A 76 16.86 -12.25 -15.69
C VAL A 76 16.37 -13.70 -15.64
N ASP A 77 17.28 -14.67 -15.77
CA ASP A 77 16.93 -16.09 -15.74
C ASP A 77 16.46 -16.54 -14.35
N ARG A 78 16.98 -15.90 -13.31
CA ARG A 78 16.63 -16.17 -11.90
C ARG A 78 15.43 -15.35 -11.40
N LEU A 79 14.87 -14.44 -12.21
CA LEU A 79 13.89 -13.45 -11.74
C LEU A 79 12.65 -14.10 -11.10
N ALA A 80 12.14 -15.18 -11.69
CA ALA A 80 11.01 -15.91 -11.12
C ALA A 80 11.31 -16.46 -9.72
N SER A 81 12.53 -16.98 -9.49
CA SER A 81 12.98 -17.45 -8.18
C SER A 81 13.19 -16.29 -7.20
N ILE A 82 13.77 -15.18 -7.67
CA ILE A 82 14.06 -14.00 -6.84
C ILE A 82 12.77 -13.40 -6.29
N LEU A 83 11.72 -13.30 -7.11
CA LEU A 83 10.45 -12.68 -6.71
C LEU A 83 9.50 -13.62 -5.96
N ALA A 84 9.74 -14.94 -5.99
CA ALA A 84 8.88 -15.91 -5.35
C ALA A 84 8.87 -15.79 -3.82
N ASP A 85 10.00 -15.40 -3.22
CA ASP A 85 10.17 -15.34 -1.76
C ASP A 85 9.22 -14.33 -1.09
N ASN A 86 8.94 -13.20 -1.76
CA ASN A 86 8.03 -12.16 -1.25
C ASN A 86 6.56 -12.37 -1.66
N ALA A 87 6.26 -13.29 -2.57
CA ALA A 87 4.88 -13.65 -2.92
C ALA A 87 4.18 -14.41 -1.77
N LEU A 88 4.95 -15.01 -0.87
CA LEU A 88 4.51 -15.87 0.23
C LEU A 88 4.78 -15.22 1.60
N GLY A 89 4.61 -13.91 1.74
CA GLY A 89 4.62 -13.29 3.08
C GLY A 89 3.57 -13.98 3.98
N PRO A 90 3.85 -14.23 5.27
CA PRO A 90 2.94 -14.97 6.13
C PRO A 90 1.57 -14.31 6.07
N ALA A 91 0.56 -15.08 5.69
CA ALA A 91 -0.83 -14.67 5.70
C ALA A 91 -1.26 -14.46 7.16
N ALA A 92 -0.86 -13.32 7.73
CA ALA A 92 -1.19 -12.93 9.10
C ALA A 92 -2.63 -12.40 9.21
N GLY A 93 -3.35 -12.28 8.09
CA GLY A 93 -4.76 -11.89 8.06
C GLY A 93 -5.66 -13.11 7.80
N TRP A 94 -6.88 -13.07 8.33
CA TRP A 94 -7.91 -14.11 8.18
C TRP A 94 -8.49 -14.27 6.76
N GLY A 95 -7.72 -13.94 5.70
CA GLY A 95 -8.21 -13.85 4.34
C GLY A 95 -9.19 -12.70 4.20
N ARG A 96 -8.74 -11.55 3.69
CA ARG A 96 -9.64 -10.46 3.32
C ARG A 96 -9.90 -10.54 1.83
N HIS A 97 -11.16 -10.50 1.42
CA HIS A 97 -11.49 -10.27 0.03
C HIS A 97 -10.94 -8.89 -0.38
N GLN A 98 -9.90 -8.86 -1.21
CA GLN A 98 -9.37 -7.63 -1.80
C GLN A 98 -10.06 -7.42 -3.15
N GLN A 99 -11.07 -6.55 -3.20
CA GLN A 99 -11.72 -6.11 -4.45
C GLN A 99 -11.01 -4.91 -5.08
N LEU A 100 -10.22 -4.17 -4.30
CA LEU A 100 -9.62 -2.91 -4.73
C LEU A 100 -8.32 -3.19 -5.48
N GLU A 101 -8.29 -2.79 -6.73
CA GLU A 101 -7.06 -2.67 -7.51
C GLU A 101 -6.30 -1.39 -7.11
N PRO A 102 -4.97 -1.37 -7.27
CA PRO A 102 -4.20 -0.15 -7.05
C PRO A 102 -4.68 0.97 -7.97
N SER A 103 -5.20 2.05 -7.40
CA SER A 103 -5.83 3.14 -8.16
C SER A 103 -4.84 3.98 -8.96
N ARG A 104 -3.55 3.78 -8.74
CA ARG A 104 -2.43 4.48 -9.41
C ARG A 104 -1.63 3.55 -10.32
N ALA A 105 -2.11 2.34 -10.61
CA ALA A 105 -1.47 1.45 -11.57
C ALA A 105 -1.53 2.07 -12.98
N GLY A 106 -0.52 2.84 -13.36
CA GLY A 106 -0.35 3.40 -14.70
C GLY A 106 -0.59 4.91 -14.84
N GLU A 107 -1.13 5.60 -13.83
CA GLU A 107 -1.38 7.04 -13.89
C GLU A 107 -0.68 7.82 -12.77
N HIS A 108 0.14 8.80 -13.19
CA HIS A 108 0.71 9.89 -12.39
C HIS A 108 1.90 9.56 -11.46
N ARG A 109 3.06 9.44 -12.13
CA ARG A 109 4.44 9.68 -11.67
C ARG A 109 4.52 10.62 -10.45
N ARG A 110 4.70 10.07 -9.25
CA ARG A 110 5.07 10.83 -8.04
C ARG A 110 6.15 10.14 -7.23
N HIS A 111 6.86 10.92 -6.43
CA HIS A 111 8.19 10.67 -5.83
C HIS A 111 8.58 9.19 -5.53
N ALA A 112 7.73 8.36 -4.93
CA ALA A 112 8.06 6.95 -4.69
C ALA A 112 7.98 6.07 -5.97
N GLU A 113 6.97 6.27 -6.82
CA GLU A 113 6.92 5.72 -8.19
C GLU A 113 7.95 6.39 -9.11
N ALA A 114 8.27 7.66 -8.87
CA ALA A 114 9.35 8.34 -9.57
C ALA A 114 10.71 7.76 -9.18
N LEU A 115 10.91 7.31 -7.93
CA LEU A 115 12.09 6.57 -7.47
C LEU A 115 12.19 5.18 -8.11
N ILE A 116 11.04 4.52 -8.33
CA ILE A 116 10.96 3.24 -9.04
C ILE A 116 11.14 3.44 -10.55
N GLY A 117 10.69 4.58 -11.08
CA GLY A 117 10.81 4.99 -12.47
C GLY A 117 12.09 5.76 -12.80
N ASP A 118 12.94 6.06 -11.80
CA ASP A 118 14.24 6.71 -12.01
C ASP A 118 15.20 5.65 -12.56
N THR A 119 15.13 5.58 -13.88
CA THR A 119 15.91 4.90 -14.93
C THR A 119 17.33 4.37 -14.68
N GLY A 120 17.94 4.55 -13.51
CA GLY A 120 19.29 4.06 -13.21
C GLY A 120 19.42 2.55 -12.93
N LEU A 121 18.31 1.84 -12.68
CA LEU A 121 18.32 0.46 -12.16
C LEU A 121 17.53 -0.53 -13.03
N THR A 122 17.21 -0.17 -14.27
CA THR A 122 16.64 -1.10 -15.27
C THR A 122 17.64 -2.21 -15.62
N ASP A 123 18.94 -1.93 -15.49
CA ASP A 123 20.03 -2.89 -15.67
C ASP A 123 20.97 -2.90 -14.46
N VAL A 124 20.59 -3.65 -13.42
CA VAL A 124 21.40 -3.84 -12.21
C VAL A 124 22.79 -4.46 -12.51
N GLY A 125 22.93 -5.19 -13.61
CA GLY A 125 24.19 -5.80 -14.01
C GLY A 125 25.25 -4.77 -14.42
N SER A 126 24.83 -3.59 -14.88
CA SER A 126 25.72 -2.50 -15.30
C SER A 126 26.23 -1.61 -14.16
N LEU A 127 25.66 -1.73 -12.95
CA LEU A 127 25.98 -0.86 -11.84
C LEU A 127 27.26 -1.27 -11.11
N SER A 128 27.97 -0.32 -10.51
CA SER A 128 29.07 -0.65 -9.60
C SER A 128 28.54 -1.12 -8.25
N ASP A 129 29.38 -1.81 -7.47
CA ASP A 129 29.01 -2.30 -6.14
C ASP A 129 28.57 -1.15 -5.21
N ASP A 130 29.27 -0.01 -5.26
CA ASP A 130 28.90 1.19 -4.49
C ASP A 130 27.51 1.72 -4.87
N LYS A 131 27.17 1.68 -6.16
CA LYS A 131 25.85 2.11 -6.64
C LYS A 131 24.76 1.13 -6.21
N LEU A 132 25.04 -0.17 -6.21
CA LEU A 132 24.12 -1.20 -5.73
C LEU A 132 23.87 -1.03 -4.22
N ALA A 133 24.92 -0.78 -3.43
CA ALA A 133 24.79 -0.52 -1.99
C ALA A 133 23.95 0.74 -1.71
N ALA A 134 24.26 1.85 -2.37
CA ALA A 134 23.50 3.09 -2.21
C ALA A 134 22.02 2.97 -2.64
N ALA A 135 21.76 2.22 -3.72
CA ALA A 135 20.40 1.93 -4.18
C ALA A 135 19.64 1.09 -3.14
N LEU A 136 20.29 0.05 -2.58
CA LEU A 136 19.69 -0.79 -1.55
C LEU A 136 19.32 0.01 -0.30
N ASP A 137 20.21 0.87 0.19
CA ASP A 137 19.95 1.74 1.35
C ASP A 137 18.77 2.67 1.09
N THR A 138 18.72 3.26 -0.11
CA THR A 138 17.63 4.15 -0.53
C THR A 138 16.30 3.39 -0.56
N TYR A 139 16.25 2.21 -1.18
CA TYR A 139 15.04 1.41 -1.26
C TYR A 139 14.58 0.89 0.11
N ALA A 140 15.50 0.50 0.98
CA ALA A 140 15.18 0.08 2.33
C ALA A 140 14.58 1.22 3.17
N ALA A 141 15.14 2.44 3.06
CA ALA A 141 14.61 3.61 3.73
C ALA A 141 13.19 3.99 3.24
N GLU A 142 12.96 3.95 1.92
CA GLU A 142 11.64 4.20 1.36
C GLU A 142 10.64 3.10 1.73
N GLU A 143 11.03 1.83 1.70
CA GLU A 143 10.18 0.70 2.12
C GLU A 143 9.75 0.88 3.57
N ALA A 144 10.68 1.23 4.46
CA ALA A 144 10.38 1.45 5.87
C ALA A 144 9.39 2.62 6.05
N SER A 145 9.56 3.70 5.28
CA SER A 145 8.63 4.84 5.25
C SER A 145 7.24 4.40 4.78
N VAL A 146 7.14 3.67 3.66
CA VAL A 146 5.87 3.16 3.11
C VAL A 146 5.18 2.24 4.12
N SER A 147 5.92 1.31 4.71
CA SER A 147 5.44 0.37 5.72
C SER A 147 4.95 1.09 6.98
N SER A 148 5.59 2.18 7.39
CA SER A 148 5.12 3.02 8.50
C SER A 148 3.77 3.67 8.20
N PHE A 149 3.63 4.34 7.05
CA PHE A 149 2.38 4.98 6.67
C PHE A 149 1.25 3.98 6.44
N ARG A 150 1.56 2.81 5.85
CA ARG A 150 0.59 1.74 5.66
C ARG A 150 -0.02 1.29 6.98
N ARG A 151 0.81 1.09 8.02
CA ARG A 151 0.33 0.73 9.37
C ARG A 151 -0.54 1.82 9.99
N GLN A 152 -0.21 3.10 9.78
CA GLN A 152 -1.04 4.20 10.25
C GLN A 152 -2.42 4.20 9.57
N VAL A 153 -2.46 4.02 8.24
CA VAL A 153 -3.72 3.91 7.49
C VAL A 153 -4.54 2.69 7.93
N GLN A 154 -3.89 1.56 8.22
CA GLN A 154 -4.56 0.38 8.78
C GLN A 154 -5.22 0.69 10.13
N GLY A 155 -4.56 1.44 11.02
CA GLY A 155 -5.18 1.87 12.28
C GLY A 155 -6.41 2.77 12.07
N VAL A 156 -6.39 3.63 11.04
CA VAL A 156 -7.56 4.43 10.64
C VAL A 156 -8.70 3.51 10.16
N MET A 157 -8.39 2.53 9.31
CA MET A 157 -9.37 1.55 8.83
C MET A 157 -9.96 0.73 9.97
N ASP A 158 -9.15 0.28 10.92
CA ASP A 158 -9.60 -0.51 12.07
C ASP A 158 -10.57 0.29 12.95
N THR A 159 -10.27 1.58 13.16
CA THR A 159 -11.15 2.50 13.90
C THR A 159 -12.50 2.68 13.20
N LEU A 160 -12.50 2.91 11.88
CA LEU A 160 -13.73 3.05 11.09
C LEU A 160 -14.55 1.75 11.06
N ASN A 161 -13.88 0.60 10.90
CA ASN A 161 -14.55 -0.71 10.92
C ASN A 161 -15.15 -1.02 12.28
N ALA A 162 -14.48 -0.63 13.38
CA ALA A 162 -15.01 -0.80 14.73
C ALA A 162 -16.29 0.01 14.95
N GLU A 163 -16.33 1.27 14.51
CA GLU A 163 -17.53 2.11 14.57
C GLU A 163 -18.67 1.53 13.72
N ILE A 164 -18.40 1.13 12.48
CA ILE A 164 -19.40 0.52 11.60
C ILE A 164 -19.96 -0.76 12.26
N ALA A 165 -19.08 -1.63 12.78
CA ALA A 165 -19.49 -2.86 13.46
C ALA A 165 -20.34 -2.58 14.72
N ALA A 166 -20.01 -1.54 15.49
CA ALA A 166 -20.78 -1.12 16.67
C ALA A 166 -22.21 -0.66 16.32
N ARG A 167 -22.40 -0.05 15.14
CA ARG A 167 -23.74 0.34 14.65
C ARG A 167 -24.58 -0.86 14.24
N TYR A 168 -23.96 -1.86 13.61
CA TYR A 168 -24.64 -3.11 13.30
C TYR A 168 -25.00 -3.90 14.57
N SER A 169 -24.09 -3.97 15.55
CA SER A 169 -24.37 -4.71 16.79
C SER A 169 -25.42 -4.04 17.68
N SER A 170 -25.54 -2.71 17.63
CA SER A 170 -26.57 -1.95 18.35
C SER A 170 -27.91 -1.86 17.60
N GLY A 171 -27.99 -2.35 16.35
CA GLY A 171 -29.19 -2.26 15.52
C GLY A 171 -29.44 -0.87 14.89
N ALA A 172 -28.50 0.06 15.04
CA ALA A 172 -28.53 1.38 14.38
C ALA A 172 -28.25 1.31 12.86
N ALA A 173 -27.85 0.13 12.35
CA ALA A 173 -27.66 -0.17 10.94
C ALA A 173 -28.20 -1.55 10.61
N THR A 174 -28.86 -1.71 9.45
CA THR A 174 -29.35 -3.02 8.97
C THR A 174 -28.65 -3.43 7.66
N VAL A 175 -28.66 -4.74 7.37
CA VAL A 175 -28.09 -5.27 6.12
C VAL A 175 -28.97 -4.91 4.93
N ASP A 176 -30.28 -4.79 5.13
CA ASP A 176 -31.22 -4.38 4.07
C ASP A 176 -30.86 -2.99 3.51
N GLN A 177 -30.52 -2.04 4.39
CA GLN A 177 -30.02 -0.72 3.98
C GLN A 177 -28.74 -0.77 3.13
N LEU A 178 -27.87 -1.76 3.35
CA LEU A 178 -26.70 -1.97 2.50
C LEU A 178 -27.14 -2.47 1.11
N LEU A 179 -27.99 -3.49 1.07
CA LEU A 179 -28.47 -4.06 -0.19
C LEU A 179 -29.25 -3.04 -1.02
N ASP A 180 -30.09 -2.23 -0.40
CA ASP A 180 -30.84 -1.16 -1.06
C ASP A 180 -29.91 -0.09 -1.63
N SER A 181 -28.86 0.30 -0.88
CA SER A 181 -27.86 1.24 -1.39
C SER A 181 -27.04 0.70 -2.57
N GLU A 182 -26.65 -0.58 -2.53
CA GLU A 182 -25.85 -1.23 -3.59
C GLU A 182 -26.70 -1.52 -4.84
N LEU A 183 -27.99 -1.79 -4.66
CA LEU A 183 -28.94 -2.04 -5.75
C LEU A 183 -29.55 -0.75 -6.32
N GLY A 184 -29.15 0.43 -5.82
CA GLY A 184 -29.69 1.72 -6.25
C GLY A 184 -31.17 1.94 -5.90
N ARG A 185 -31.70 1.19 -4.93
CA ARG A 185 -33.08 1.31 -4.43
C ARG A 185 -33.10 2.23 -3.21
N VAL A 186 -32.78 3.51 -3.41
CA VAL A 186 -33.07 4.50 -2.37
C VAL A 186 -34.52 4.94 -2.58
N GLU A 187 -35.42 4.48 -1.72
CA GLU A 187 -36.79 5.01 -1.65
C GLU A 187 -36.73 6.53 -1.39
N GLU A 188 -37.43 7.31 -2.24
CA GLU A 188 -37.73 8.73 -2.05
C GLU A 188 -38.55 8.98 -0.78
#